data_AF-A0A9W4LGW5-F1
#
_entry.id   AF-A0A9W4LGW5-F1
#
_cell.length_a   1.000
_cell.length_b   1.000
_cell.length_c   1.000
_cell.angle_alpha   90.00
_cell.angle_beta   90.00
_cell.angle_gamma   90.00
#
_symmetry.space_group_name_H-M   'P 1'
#
loop_
_entity.id
_entity.type
_entity.pdbx_description
1 polymer ?
#
loop_
_entity_poly.entity_id
_entity_poly.type
_entity_poly.pdbx_seq_one_letter_code
_entity_poly.pdbx_strand_id
1 'polypeptide(L)'
;MFDPMLEPPRPVRRLEVITGAGGRRRWSADEKARILEEAMAPGAVVSEVARRHGMSPQHLFTWRRQAKREAGDHPLAFTPVVVAPDTPQPRRATCCEAVIEIVVEGAVIRVPSGVDGATLATVLQVLRSV
;
A
#
# COMPACT_ATOMS: atom_id res chain seq x y z
N MET A 1 52.17 -13.77 -39.85
CA MET A 1 50.85 -14.28 -40.27
C MET A 1 50.27 -14.99 -39.06
N PHE A 2 49.47 -14.27 -38.25
CA PHE A 2 48.79 -14.85 -37.10
C PHE A 2 47.65 -15.71 -37.64
N ASP A 3 47.48 -16.91 -37.11
CA ASP A 3 46.35 -17.80 -37.40
C ASP A 3 45.34 -17.64 -36.27
N PRO A 4 44.35 -16.74 -36.39
CA PRO A 4 43.27 -16.68 -35.44
C PRO A 4 42.27 -17.71 -35.92
N MET A 5 42.30 -18.97 -35.49
CA MET A 5 41.14 -19.88 -35.57
C MET A 5 41.49 -21.27 -35.05
N LEU A 6 41.55 -21.44 -33.72
CA LEU A 6 41.27 -22.72 -33.07
C LEU A 6 40.92 -22.49 -31.58
N GLU A 7 39.94 -21.62 -31.32
CA GLU A 7 39.04 -21.97 -30.22
C GLU A 7 38.22 -23.17 -30.74
N PRO A 8 38.25 -24.34 -30.08
CA PRO A 8 37.41 -25.45 -30.48
C PRO A 8 35.96 -24.98 -30.44
N PRO A 9 35.13 -25.27 -31.46
CA PRO A 9 33.73 -24.87 -31.44
C PRO A 9 33.10 -25.41 -30.16
N ARG A 10 32.57 -24.51 -29.32
CA ARG A 10 31.93 -24.90 -28.06
C ARG A 10 30.89 -25.98 -28.39
N PRO A 11 30.90 -27.14 -27.72
CA PRO A 11 29.98 -28.21 -28.03
C PRO A 11 28.55 -27.69 -27.91
N VAL A 12 27.87 -27.61 -29.06
CA VAL A 12 26.49 -27.13 -29.14
C VAL A 12 25.62 -28.12 -28.37
N ARG A 13 24.97 -27.65 -27.30
CA ARG A 13 24.03 -28.47 -26.53
C ARG A 13 22.72 -28.57 -27.31
N ARG A 14 22.30 -29.79 -27.66
CA ARG A 14 20.99 -30.04 -28.26
C ARG A 14 19.91 -29.65 -27.25
N LEU A 15 19.11 -28.64 -27.60
CA LEU A 15 17.92 -28.26 -26.85
C LEU A 15 16.78 -29.16 -27.27
N GLU A 16 16.31 -30.02 -26.37
CA GLU A 16 15.07 -30.77 -26.58
C GLU A 16 13.89 -29.87 -26.24
N VAL A 17 13.18 -29.43 -27.27
CA VAL A 17 11.92 -28.72 -27.12
C VAL A 17 10.84 -29.75 -26.90
N ILE A 18 10.34 -29.87 -25.67
CA ILE A 18 9.20 -30.72 -25.34
C ILE A 18 7.95 -30.08 -25.97
N THR A 19 7.62 -30.47 -27.20
CA THR A 19 6.41 -30.05 -27.94
C THR A 19 5.19 -30.92 -27.57
N GLY A 20 5.03 -31.24 -26.29
CA GLY A 20 3.83 -31.94 -25.81
C GLY A 20 2.59 -31.04 -25.96
N ALA A 21 1.43 -31.66 -26.20
CA ALA A 21 0.12 -30.97 -26.30
C ALA A 21 -0.24 -30.12 -25.05
N GLY A 22 0.49 -30.27 -23.95
CA GLY A 22 0.48 -29.35 -22.82
C GLY A 22 1.42 -28.17 -23.06
N GLY A 23 0.93 -27.15 -23.77
CA GLY A 23 1.61 -25.86 -23.83
C GLY A 23 1.83 -25.27 -22.43
N ARG A 24 2.79 -24.34 -22.29
CA ARG A 24 2.93 -23.57 -21.04
C ARG A 24 1.61 -22.88 -20.77
N ARG A 25 0.95 -23.23 -19.65
CA ARG A 25 -0.31 -22.61 -19.25
C ARG A 25 -0.15 -21.09 -19.26
N ARG A 26 -0.99 -20.42 -20.07
CA ARG A 26 -1.04 -18.97 -20.17
C ARG A 26 -2.17 -18.48 -19.29
N TRP A 27 -1.90 -17.41 -18.56
CA TRP A 27 -2.84 -16.78 -17.66
C TRP A 27 -3.28 -15.46 -18.28
N SER A 28 -4.59 -15.29 -18.47
CA SER A 28 -5.14 -13.98 -18.80
C SER A 28 -4.96 -13.00 -17.63
N ALA A 29 -5.06 -11.70 -17.91
CA ALA A 29 -5.00 -10.67 -16.87
C ALA A 29 -6.11 -10.87 -15.82
N ASP A 30 -7.32 -11.22 -16.28
CA ASP A 30 -8.48 -11.44 -15.41
C ASP A 30 -8.33 -12.69 -14.54
N GLU A 31 -7.78 -13.78 -15.08
CA GLU A 31 -7.45 -14.96 -14.27
C GLU A 31 -6.37 -14.64 -13.23
N LYS A 32 -5.30 -13.94 -13.63
CA LYS A 32 -4.26 -13.50 -12.70
C LYS A 32 -4.84 -12.64 -11.58
N ALA A 33 -5.73 -11.71 -11.90
CA ALA A 33 -6.38 -10.82 -10.93
C ALA A 33 -7.23 -11.61 -9.92
N ARG A 34 -8.10 -12.52 -10.40
CA ARG A 34 -8.94 -13.37 -9.52
C ARG A 34 -8.11 -14.23 -8.56
N ILE A 35 -7.02 -14.82 -9.06
CA ILE A 35 -6.13 -15.65 -8.23
C ILE A 35 -5.39 -14.80 -7.21
N LEU A 36 -4.96 -13.60 -7.58
CA LEU A 36 -4.30 -12.67 -6.66
C LEU A 36 -5.26 -12.18 -5.57
N GLU A 37 -6.51 -11.89 -5.90
CA GLU A 37 -7.54 -11.52 -4.95
C GLU A 37 -7.77 -12.63 -3.91
N GLU A 38 -7.94 -13.87 -4.37
CA GLU A 38 -8.05 -15.05 -3.50
C GLU A 38 -6.81 -15.22 -2.60
N ALA A 39 -5.61 -15.01 -3.15
CA ALA A 39 -4.34 -15.13 -2.42
C ALA A 39 -4.04 -13.97 -1.45
N MET A 40 -4.76 -12.86 -1.57
CA MET A 40 -4.63 -11.66 -0.71
C MET A 40 -5.74 -11.58 0.34
N ALA A 41 -6.74 -12.46 0.29
CA ALA A 41 -7.80 -12.52 1.28
C ALA A 41 -7.25 -12.84 2.70
N PRO A 42 -7.84 -12.27 3.77
CA PRO A 42 -7.47 -12.61 5.14
C PRO A 42 -7.56 -14.11 5.40
N GLY A 43 -6.49 -14.70 5.95
CA GLY A 43 -6.43 -16.14 6.23
C GLY A 43 -6.13 -17.04 5.02
N ALA A 44 -5.91 -16.49 3.82
CA ALA A 44 -5.60 -17.28 2.64
C ALA A 44 -4.24 -17.99 2.74
N VAL A 45 -4.22 -19.29 2.44
CA VAL A 45 -2.99 -20.08 2.34
C VAL A 45 -2.54 -20.12 0.88
N VAL A 46 -1.52 -19.33 0.54
CA VAL A 46 -0.97 -19.17 -0.83
C VAL A 46 -0.66 -20.52 -1.50
N SER A 47 -0.18 -21.50 -0.74
CA SER A 47 0.14 -22.82 -1.29
C SER A 47 -1.08 -23.64 -1.67
N GLU A 48 -2.20 -23.47 -0.96
CA GLU A 48 -3.46 -24.13 -1.28
C GLU A 48 -4.09 -23.50 -2.53
N VAL A 49 -4.15 -22.16 -2.57
CA VAL A 49 -4.62 -21.39 -3.72
C VAL A 49 -3.82 -21.78 -4.97
N ALA A 50 -2.49 -21.83 -4.87
CA ALA A 50 -1.64 -22.24 -5.98
C ALA A 50 -1.95 -23.66 -6.50
N ARG A 51 -2.16 -24.63 -5.60
CA ARG A 51 -2.52 -26.02 -5.96
C ARG A 51 -3.89 -26.09 -6.64
N ARG A 52 -4.89 -25.37 -6.12
CA ARG A 52 -6.25 -25.28 -6.70
C ARG A 52 -6.20 -24.77 -8.14
N HIS A 53 -5.30 -23.82 -8.39
CA HIS A 53 -5.06 -23.24 -9.70
C HIS A 53 -3.96 -23.96 -10.49
N GLY A 54 -3.45 -25.13 -10.07
CA GLY A 54 -2.44 -25.89 -10.82
C GLY A 54 -1.15 -25.12 -11.12
N MET A 55 -0.74 -24.22 -10.21
CA MET A 55 0.51 -23.46 -10.29
C MET A 55 1.41 -23.78 -9.09
N SER A 56 2.71 -23.51 -9.23
CA SER A 56 3.61 -23.61 -8.09
C SER A 56 3.37 -22.46 -7.11
N PRO A 57 3.47 -22.68 -5.78
CA PRO A 57 3.35 -21.61 -4.80
C PRO A 57 4.36 -20.47 -5.04
N GLN A 58 5.56 -20.81 -5.50
CA GLN A 58 6.62 -19.84 -5.85
C GLN A 58 6.15 -18.84 -6.91
N HIS A 59 5.45 -19.31 -7.95
CA HIS A 59 4.91 -18.46 -9.00
C HIS A 59 3.90 -17.46 -8.44
N LEU A 60 3.01 -17.92 -7.55
CA LEU A 60 2.00 -17.06 -6.93
C LEU A 60 2.62 -16.04 -5.97
N PHE A 61 3.68 -16.42 -5.23
CA PHE A 61 4.45 -15.47 -4.42
C PHE A 61 5.11 -14.37 -5.27
N THR A 62 5.68 -14.72 -6.42
CA THR A 62 6.26 -13.75 -7.34
C THR A 62 5.20 -12.76 -7.84
N TRP A 63 4.03 -13.25 -8.24
CA TRP A 63 2.92 -12.38 -8.65
C TRP A 63 2.45 -11.46 -7.52
N ARG A 64 2.33 -11.98 -6.30
CA ARG A 64 1.91 -11.20 -5.14
C ARG A 64 2.91 -10.06 -4.84
N ARG A 65 4.20 -10.35 -4.96
CA ARG A 65 5.26 -9.34 -4.79
C ARG A 65 5.21 -8.28 -5.88
N GLN A 66 4.94 -8.67 -7.13
CA GLN A 66 4.79 -7.72 -8.24
C GLN A 66 3.57 -6.83 -8.04
N ALA A 67 2.42 -7.41 -7.71
CA ALA A 67 1.18 -6.67 -7.46
C ALA A 67 1.31 -5.64 -6.32
N LYS A 68 2.00 -6.00 -5.21
CA LYS A 68 2.31 -5.05 -4.13
C LYS A 68 3.17 -3.87 -4.60
N ARG A 69 4.19 -4.14 -5.42
CA ARG A 69 5.07 -3.07 -5.97
C ARG A 69 4.30 -2.14 -6.90
N GLU A 70 3.41 -2.68 -7.73
CA GLU A 70 2.55 -1.92 -8.64
C GLU A 70 1.52 -1.08 -7.88
N ALA A 71 0.99 -1.60 -6.77
CA ALA A 71 0.05 -0.89 -5.89
C ALA A 71 0.70 0.22 -5.04
N GLY A 72 2.00 0.47 -5.19
CA GLY A 72 2.73 1.44 -4.35
C GLY A 72 2.94 0.97 -2.91
N ASP A 73 2.61 -0.29 -2.60
CA ASP A 73 2.92 -0.97 -1.33
C ASP A 73 4.42 -1.32 -1.38
N HIS A 74 5.25 -0.29 -1.30
CA HIS A 74 6.67 -0.45 -1.11
C HIS A 74 6.89 -1.13 0.24
N PRO A 75 7.79 -2.14 0.32
CA PRO A 75 8.15 -2.68 1.62
C PRO A 75 8.53 -1.51 2.52
N LEU A 76 7.92 -1.45 3.71
CA LEU A 76 8.19 -0.41 4.71
C LEU A 76 9.71 -0.26 4.84
N ALA A 77 10.24 0.76 4.18
CA ALA A 77 11.65 1.06 4.16
C ALA A 77 11.89 2.07 5.28
N PHE A 78 13.01 1.93 5.99
CA PHE A 78 13.40 2.94 6.95
C PHE A 78 13.58 4.26 6.22
N THR A 79 12.75 5.26 6.55
CA THR A 79 12.96 6.63 6.09
C THR A 79 14.20 7.18 6.80
N PRO A 80 15.25 7.59 6.08
CA PRO A 80 16.44 8.14 6.71
C PRO A 80 16.07 9.43 7.45
N VAL A 81 16.31 9.46 8.76
CA VAL A 81 16.21 10.68 9.55
C VAL A 81 17.42 11.54 9.20
N VAL A 82 17.21 12.58 8.40
CA VAL A 82 18.22 13.61 8.16
C VAL A 82 18.10 14.62 9.29
N VAL A 83 19.16 14.76 10.10
CA VAL A 83 19.25 15.85 11.08
C VAL A 83 19.44 17.14 10.30
N ALA A 84 18.35 17.86 10.07
CA ALA A 84 18.43 19.22 9.57
C ALA A 84 19.17 20.09 10.62
N PRO A 85 20.01 21.05 10.21
CA PRO A 85 20.50 22.05 11.16
C PRO A 85 19.32 22.73 11.84
N ASP A 86 19.45 23.04 13.13
CA ASP A 86 18.47 23.75 13.97
C ASP A 86 18.22 25.17 13.43
N THR A 87 17.60 25.23 12.26
CA THR A 87 16.94 26.43 11.77
C THR A 87 15.57 26.38 12.42
N PRO A 88 15.14 27.43 13.16
CA PRO A 88 13.78 27.50 13.66
C PRO A 88 12.82 27.41 12.48
N GLN A 89 12.36 26.21 12.15
CA GLN A 89 11.23 26.07 11.24
C GLN A 89 10.06 26.69 11.99
N PRO A 90 9.32 27.63 11.38
CA PRO A 90 8.03 28.00 11.92
C PRO A 90 7.24 26.70 11.94
N ARG A 91 7.06 26.11 13.14
CA ARG A 91 6.09 25.06 13.34
C ARG A 91 4.81 25.68 12.83
N ARG A 92 4.36 25.23 11.65
CA ARG A 92 2.96 25.41 11.29
C ARG A 92 2.25 24.64 12.38
N ALA A 93 1.80 25.36 13.40
CA ALA A 93 0.67 24.92 14.16
C ALA A 93 -0.34 24.57 13.07
N THR A 94 -0.59 23.28 12.89
CA THR A 94 -1.88 22.89 12.37
C THR A 94 -2.82 23.60 13.32
N CYS A 95 -3.46 24.66 12.82
CA CYS A 95 -4.58 25.28 13.47
C CYS A 95 -5.67 24.22 13.42
N CYS A 96 -5.53 23.13 14.18
CA CYS A 96 -6.65 22.29 14.50
C CYS A 96 -7.62 23.27 15.15
N GLU A 97 -8.66 23.61 14.39
CA GLU A 97 -9.71 24.52 14.82
C GLU A 97 -10.36 23.81 16.01
N ALA A 98 -9.85 24.13 17.20
CA ALA A 98 -10.25 23.46 18.41
C ALA A 98 -11.65 23.96 18.73
N VAL A 99 -12.65 23.12 18.46
CA VAL A 99 -14.05 23.41 18.76
C VAL A 99 -14.40 22.72 20.07
N ILE A 100 -14.87 23.49 21.06
CA ILE A 100 -15.44 22.96 22.30
C ILE A 100 -16.94 22.77 22.07
N GLU A 101 -17.45 21.57 22.30
CA GLU A 101 -18.89 21.26 22.22
C GLU A 101 -19.50 21.20 23.62
N ILE A 102 -20.54 22.02 23.86
CA ILE A 102 -21.25 22.12 25.14
C ILE A 102 -22.70 21.68 24.89
N VAL A 103 -23.18 20.70 25.67
CA VAL A 103 -24.55 20.17 25.56
C VAL A 103 -25.34 20.54 26.80
N VAL A 104 -26.49 21.20 26.63
CA VAL A 104 -27.40 21.63 27.71
C VAL A 104 -28.84 21.41 27.25
N GLU A 105 -29.59 20.57 27.96
CA GLU A 105 -31.05 20.34 27.77
C GLU A 105 -31.51 20.25 26.29
N GLY A 106 -30.75 19.54 25.45
CA GLY A 106 -31.07 19.33 24.03
C GLY A 106 -30.52 20.41 23.08
N ALA A 107 -29.93 21.49 23.60
CA ALA A 107 -29.15 22.44 22.84
C ALA A 107 -27.68 22.00 22.77
N VAL A 108 -27.07 22.17 21.59
CA VAL A 108 -25.65 21.90 21.33
C VAL A 108 -24.98 23.18 20.89
N ILE A 109 -24.01 23.65 21.67
CA ILE A 109 -23.23 24.86 21.41
C ILE A 109 -21.83 24.44 20.97
N ARG A 110 -21.40 24.93 19.80
CA ARG A 110 -20.05 24.69 19.28
C ARG A 110 -19.24 25.97 19.35
N VAL A 111 -18.14 25.94 20.08
CA VAL A 111 -17.29 27.10 20.35
C VAL A 111 -15.94 26.92 19.66
N PRO A 112 -15.73 27.49 18.46
CA PRO A 112 -14.44 27.46 17.79
C PRO A 112 -13.40 28.33 18.51
N SER A 113 -12.12 28.10 18.21
CA SER A 113 -11.03 28.92 18.70
C SER A 113 -11.16 30.36 18.19
N GLY A 114 -11.18 31.35 19.10
CA GLY A 114 -11.29 32.78 18.77
C GLY A 114 -12.63 33.43 19.11
N VAL A 115 -13.58 32.68 19.72
CA VAL A 115 -14.81 33.27 20.27
C VAL A 115 -14.50 34.12 21.49
N ASP A 116 -14.98 35.36 21.48
CA ASP A 116 -14.88 36.27 22.61
C ASP A 116 -15.71 35.79 23.82
N GLY A 117 -15.13 35.92 25.01
CA GLY A 117 -15.72 35.43 26.25
C GLY A 117 -17.05 36.10 26.61
N ALA A 118 -17.23 37.39 26.30
CA ALA A 118 -18.48 38.09 26.58
C ALA A 118 -19.63 37.60 25.69
N THR A 119 -19.32 37.28 24.43
CA THR A 119 -20.28 36.68 23.50
C THR A 119 -20.71 35.30 23.98
N LEU A 120 -19.76 34.43 24.36
CA LEU A 120 -20.08 33.10 24.88
C LEU A 120 -20.88 33.16 26.18
N ALA A 121 -20.53 34.07 27.10
CA ALA A 121 -21.26 34.26 28.35
C ALA A 121 -22.72 34.70 28.12
N THR A 122 -22.96 35.58 27.14
CA THR A 122 -24.32 36.04 26.79
C THR A 122 -25.17 34.88 26.28
N VAL A 123 -24.62 34.05 25.38
CA VAL A 123 -25.33 32.86 24.86
C VAL A 123 -25.67 31.88 25.99
N LEU A 124 -24.72 31.59 26.87
CA LEU A 124 -24.93 30.71 28.02
C LEU A 124 -25.96 31.27 29.02
N GLN A 125 -26.00 32.60 29.19
CA GLN A 125 -26.95 33.25 30.10
C GLN A 125 -28.38 33.19 29.55
N VAL A 126 -28.58 33.41 28.25
CA VAL A 126 -29.89 33.28 27.59
C VAL A 126 -30.40 31.84 27.71
N LEU A 127 -29.54 30.85 27.45
CA LEU A 127 -29.92 29.44 27.54
C LEU A 127 -30.24 28.96 28.96
N ARG A 128 -29.76 29.64 30.01
CA ARG A 128 -30.13 29.36 31.40
C ARG A 128 -31.53 29.88 31.77
N SER A 129 -32.06 30.85 31.02
CA SER A 129 -33.34 31.50 31.29
C SER A 129 -34.54 30.88 30.56
N VAL A 130 -34.27 29.84 29.74
CA VAL A 130 -35.27 28.98 29.10
C VAL A 130 -35.52 27.78 30.01
#